data_AF-A0A2D8M1Z5-F1
#
_entry.id   AF-A0A2D8M1Z5-F1
#
_cell.length_a   1.000
_cell.length_b   1.000
_cell.length_c   1.000
_cell.angle_alpha   90.00
_cell.angle_beta   90.00
_cell.angle_gamma   90.00
#
_symmetry.space_group_name_H-M   'P 1'
#
loop_
_entity.id
_entity.type
_entity.pdbx_description
1 polymer ?
#
loop_
_entity_poly.entity_id
_entity_poly.type
_entity_poly.pdbx_seq_one_letter_code
_entity_poly.pdbx_strand_id
1 'polypeptide(L)'
;MKHLFLALFMAIIAMPAMATETSHTLKPIEAKYVCMVNDTAFDKEQIAVEVDGKTYFGCCAMCEARLKKDTDIRSAVDPVSGVQVDKAEAVIGADNQGKVYYFESSANLDKYKVAAADNHDHMMDGHEGMMHDKMMHSEHDTSELTEGTGTLNAISDNKVNVTHGPIPALQWPEMTMDIPVSESVDLSGFEKGDNVRFFLKLKDQTYVIEKMENNNAKPQEDGHDHQH
;
A
#
# COMPACT_ATOMS: atom_id res chain seq x y z
N MET A 1 14.90 70.88 -35.73
CA MET A 1 13.82 71.28 -34.79
C MET A 1 12.80 70.15 -34.78
N LYS A 2 12.36 69.58 -33.66
CA LYS A 2 12.58 69.93 -32.24
C LYS A 2 12.49 68.62 -31.42
N HIS A 3 13.46 68.37 -30.53
CA HIS A 3 13.44 67.18 -29.67
C HIS A 3 12.43 67.37 -28.52
N LEU A 4 11.71 66.29 -28.17
CA LEU A 4 10.95 66.06 -26.94
C LEU A 4 10.73 64.53 -26.93
N PHE A 5 11.47 63.68 -26.21
CA PHE A 5 11.73 63.66 -24.77
C PHE A 5 10.44 63.80 -23.95
N LEU A 6 9.78 62.66 -23.67
CA LEU A 6 8.99 62.52 -22.45
C LEU A 6 8.94 61.05 -21.98
N ALA A 7 9.01 60.91 -20.65
CA ALA A 7 8.87 59.74 -19.79
C ALA A 7 8.19 58.49 -20.39
N LEU A 8 8.76 57.29 -20.26
CA LEU A 8 8.81 56.51 -19.01
C LEU A 8 7.41 56.37 -18.37
N PHE A 9 6.67 55.35 -18.79
CA PHE A 9 5.75 54.64 -17.91
C PHE A 9 5.90 53.15 -18.15
N MET A 10 6.78 52.53 -17.37
CA MET A 10 7.01 51.08 -17.38
C MET A 10 5.85 50.41 -16.63
N ALA A 11 4.69 50.34 -17.29
CA ALA A 11 3.50 49.68 -16.75
C ALA A 11 3.71 48.16 -16.79
N ILE A 12 4.42 47.64 -15.78
CA ILE A 12 4.46 46.22 -15.46
C ILE A 12 3.04 45.85 -14.99
N ILE A 13 2.20 45.44 -15.93
CA ILE A 13 0.90 44.83 -15.62
C ILE A 13 1.21 43.48 -15.00
N ALA A 14 1.29 43.46 -13.67
CA ALA A 14 1.32 42.23 -12.90
C ALA A 14 0.00 41.50 -13.14
N MET A 15 -0.01 40.57 -14.10
CA MET A 15 -1.11 39.65 -14.27
C MET A 15 -1.26 38.87 -12.96
N PRO A 16 -2.46 38.80 -12.35
CA PRO A 16 -2.68 37.87 -11.27
C PRO A 16 -2.44 36.47 -11.83
N ALA A 17 -1.49 35.75 -11.25
CA ALA A 17 -1.31 34.34 -11.51
C ALA A 17 -2.56 33.63 -10.98
N MET A 18 -3.55 33.44 -11.85
CA MET A 18 -4.68 32.56 -11.61
C MET A 18 -4.11 31.15 -11.53
N ALA A 19 -3.76 30.73 -10.32
CA ALA A 19 -3.53 29.33 -10.02
C ALA A 19 -4.82 28.60 -10.38
N THR A 20 -4.81 27.93 -11.53
CA THR A 20 -5.88 27.03 -11.92
C THR A 20 -5.78 25.84 -11.00
N GLU A 21 -6.48 25.90 -9.87
CA GLU A 21 -6.65 24.73 -9.01
C GLU A 21 -7.40 23.68 -9.82
N THR A 22 -6.65 22.71 -10.33
CA THR A 22 -7.17 21.55 -11.04
C THR A 22 -7.83 20.59 -10.05
N SER A 23 -8.91 21.05 -9.42
CA SER A 23 -9.86 20.17 -8.75
C SER A 23 -10.43 19.22 -9.80
N HIS A 24 -10.01 17.97 -9.78
CA HIS A 24 -10.58 16.95 -10.64
C HIS A 24 -11.90 16.49 -10.01
N THR A 25 -13.01 17.09 -10.46
CA THR A 25 -14.35 16.68 -10.04
C THR A 25 -14.61 15.25 -10.49
N LEU A 26 -15.09 14.41 -9.58
CA LEU A 26 -15.53 13.07 -9.93
C LEU A 26 -16.70 13.12 -10.91
N LYS A 27 -16.70 12.20 -11.88
CA LYS A 27 -17.81 11.96 -12.77
C LYS A 27 -18.64 10.80 -12.21
N PRO A 28 -19.96 10.95 -12.01
CA PRO A 28 -20.81 9.83 -11.65
C PRO A 28 -20.79 8.78 -12.77
N ILE A 29 -20.69 7.51 -12.41
CA ILE A 29 -20.62 6.38 -13.35
C ILE A 29 -21.57 5.25 -12.92
N GLU A 30 -22.13 4.53 -13.89
CA GLU A 30 -22.96 3.35 -13.61
C GLU A 30 -22.09 2.17 -13.13
N ALA A 31 -22.57 1.43 -12.13
CA ALA A 31 -21.90 0.25 -11.57
C ALA A 31 -21.46 -0.78 -12.62
N LYS A 32 -22.22 -0.94 -13.71
CA LYS A 32 -21.92 -1.89 -14.79
C LYS A 32 -20.61 -1.60 -15.54
N TYR A 33 -20.06 -0.40 -15.45
CA TYR A 33 -18.79 0.01 -16.06
C TYR A 33 -17.61 -0.05 -15.08
N VAL A 34 -17.84 -0.48 -13.84
CA VAL A 34 -16.85 -0.46 -12.76
C VAL A 34 -16.52 -1.88 -12.32
N CYS A 35 -15.24 -2.15 -12.07
CA CYS A 35 -14.85 -3.36 -11.36
C CYS A 35 -14.65 -3.04 -9.88
N MET A 36 -15.53 -3.61 -9.05
CA MET A 36 -15.60 -3.40 -7.60
C MET A 36 -14.48 -4.09 -6.81
N VAL A 37 -13.59 -4.82 -7.48
CA VAL A 37 -12.47 -5.55 -6.85
C VAL A 37 -11.14 -4.79 -6.95
N ASN A 38 -11.02 -3.88 -7.92
CA ASN A 38 -9.83 -3.04 -8.13
C ASN A 38 -10.18 -1.55 -8.26
N ASP A 39 -11.42 -1.18 -7.96
CA ASP A 39 -11.95 0.18 -7.93
C ASP A 39 -11.54 1.01 -9.14
N THR A 40 -11.75 0.41 -10.31
CA THR A 40 -11.38 0.96 -11.62
C THR A 40 -12.59 1.02 -12.55
N ALA A 41 -12.74 2.13 -13.27
CA ALA A 41 -13.73 2.34 -14.32
C ALA A 41 -13.22 1.88 -15.70
N PHE A 42 -14.12 1.39 -16.54
CA PHE A 42 -13.82 0.84 -17.87
C PHE A 42 -14.86 1.29 -18.91
N ASP A 43 -14.45 1.43 -20.17
CA ASP A 43 -15.34 1.81 -21.28
C ASP A 43 -16.32 0.69 -21.73
N LYS A 44 -16.29 -0.47 -21.07
CA LYS A 44 -17.09 -1.66 -21.43
C LYS A 44 -17.85 -2.17 -20.20
N GLU A 45 -18.98 -2.83 -20.44
CA GLU A 45 -19.73 -3.49 -19.37
C GLU A 45 -18.91 -4.64 -18.76
N GLN A 46 -18.96 -4.74 -17.44
CA GLN A 46 -18.24 -5.70 -16.62
C GLN A 46 -19.12 -6.92 -16.30
N ILE A 47 -18.54 -7.99 -15.76
CA ILE A 47 -19.27 -9.22 -15.43
C ILE A 47 -20.14 -8.94 -14.20
N ALA A 48 -21.46 -9.09 -14.35
CA ALA A 48 -22.43 -8.99 -13.27
C ALA A 48 -22.37 -10.23 -12.34
N VAL A 49 -22.37 -9.98 -11.04
CA VAL A 49 -22.16 -11.00 -10.00
C VAL A 49 -23.22 -10.82 -8.92
N GLU A 50 -24.23 -11.69 -8.93
CA GLU A 50 -25.28 -11.66 -7.91
C GLU A 50 -24.82 -12.39 -6.64
N VAL A 51 -24.82 -11.67 -5.51
CA VAL A 51 -24.47 -12.20 -4.18
C VAL A 51 -25.41 -11.57 -3.16
N ASP A 52 -26.05 -12.39 -2.33
CA ASP A 52 -27.03 -11.98 -1.31
C ASP A 52 -28.17 -11.07 -1.82
N GLY A 53 -28.55 -11.24 -3.09
CA GLY A 53 -29.59 -10.44 -3.76
C GLY A 53 -29.13 -9.08 -4.29
N LYS A 54 -27.84 -8.75 -4.17
CA LYS A 54 -27.24 -7.53 -4.72
C LYS A 54 -26.32 -7.86 -5.91
N THR A 55 -26.23 -6.95 -6.88
CA THR A 55 -25.43 -7.14 -8.10
C THR A 55 -24.12 -6.35 -8.01
N TYR A 56 -23.01 -7.08 -7.95
CA TYR A 56 -21.65 -6.54 -7.99
C TYR A 56 -21.06 -6.69 -9.39
N PHE A 57 -19.99 -5.98 -9.70
CA PHE A 57 -19.37 -6.00 -11.02
C PHE A 57 -17.86 -6.26 -10.97
N GLY A 58 -17.36 -7.15 -11.83
CA GLY A 58 -15.95 -7.55 -11.88
C GLY A 58 -15.39 -7.63 -13.30
N CYS A 59 -14.12 -7.27 -13.49
CA CYS A 59 -13.51 -7.19 -14.84
C CYS A 59 -13.10 -8.53 -15.45
N CYS A 60 -13.02 -9.59 -14.65
CA CYS A 60 -12.63 -10.93 -15.07
C CYS A 60 -13.19 -12.01 -14.14
N ALA A 61 -13.12 -13.28 -14.57
CA ALA A 61 -13.60 -14.42 -13.80
C ALA A 61 -12.94 -14.56 -12.40
N MET A 62 -11.71 -14.06 -12.22
CA MET A 62 -11.07 -14.00 -10.90
C MET A 62 -11.74 -12.97 -9.98
N CYS A 63 -12.15 -11.82 -10.51
CA CYS A 63 -12.90 -10.82 -9.75
C CYS A 63 -14.30 -11.33 -9.39
N GLU A 64 -14.98 -12.02 -10.32
CA GLU A 64 -16.23 -12.71 -10.04
C GLU A 64 -16.10 -13.75 -8.91
N ALA A 65 -15.10 -14.62 -8.99
CA ALA A 65 -14.87 -15.66 -7.98
C ALA A 65 -14.54 -15.06 -6.60
N ARG A 66 -13.81 -13.94 -6.56
CA ARG A 66 -13.60 -13.19 -5.32
C ARG A 66 -14.90 -12.60 -4.79
N LEU A 67 -15.67 -11.86 -5.59
CA LEU A 67 -16.93 -11.22 -5.15
C LEU A 67 -17.94 -12.20 -4.53
N LYS A 68 -17.95 -13.47 -4.98
CA LYS A 68 -18.79 -14.54 -4.43
C LYS A 68 -18.30 -15.12 -3.09
N LYS A 69 -17.03 -14.94 -2.73
CA LYS A 69 -16.37 -15.61 -1.59
C LYS A 69 -15.94 -14.63 -0.48
N ASP A 70 -15.51 -13.44 -0.88
CA ASP A 70 -14.88 -12.42 -0.06
C ASP A 70 -15.94 -11.35 0.26
N THR A 71 -16.27 -11.20 1.55
CA THR A 71 -17.28 -10.24 2.05
C THR A 71 -16.76 -8.81 2.04
N ASP A 72 -15.46 -8.64 2.15
CA ASP A 72 -14.87 -7.38 2.59
C ASP A 72 -14.69 -6.47 1.37
N ILE A 73 -14.30 -7.06 0.23
CA ILE A 73 -14.27 -6.38 -1.08
C ILE A 73 -15.63 -5.90 -1.60
N ARG A 74 -16.74 -6.35 -0.99
CA ARG A 74 -18.10 -5.88 -1.31
C ARG A 74 -18.45 -4.57 -0.60
N SER A 75 -17.65 -4.18 0.40
CA SER A 75 -17.75 -2.92 1.13
C SER A 75 -16.71 -1.92 0.65
N ALA A 76 -17.00 -0.63 0.81
CA ALA A 76 -16.06 0.48 0.65
C ALA A 76 -16.21 1.47 1.80
N VAL A 77 -15.22 2.31 2.05
CA VAL A 77 -15.34 3.45 2.96
C VAL A 77 -15.60 4.72 2.15
N ASP A 78 -16.65 5.47 2.49
CA ASP A 78 -16.93 6.79 1.92
C ASP A 78 -15.85 7.77 2.41
N PRO A 79 -15.04 8.39 1.53
CA PRO A 79 -13.91 9.24 1.94
C PRO A 79 -14.34 10.62 2.47
N VAL A 80 -15.63 10.96 2.47
CA VAL A 80 -16.19 12.19 3.03
C VAL A 80 -16.84 11.97 4.39
N SER A 81 -17.56 10.86 4.57
CA SER A 81 -18.24 10.55 5.85
C SER A 81 -17.47 9.56 6.74
N GLY A 82 -16.53 8.80 6.19
CA GLY A 82 -15.82 7.73 6.89
C GLY A 82 -16.69 6.49 7.16
N VAL A 83 -17.89 6.42 6.57
CA VAL A 83 -18.85 5.33 6.79
C VAL A 83 -18.59 4.20 5.81
N GLN A 84 -18.67 2.96 6.29
CA GLN A 84 -18.65 1.77 5.45
C GLN A 84 -19.97 1.63 4.67
N VAL A 85 -19.88 1.62 3.34
CA VAL A 85 -21.00 1.53 2.40
C VAL A 85 -20.89 0.27 1.54
N ASP A 86 -22.02 -0.29 1.14
CA ASP A 86 -22.09 -1.44 0.23
C ASP A 86 -21.87 -0.97 -1.22
N LYS A 87 -20.91 -1.56 -1.93
CA LYS A 87 -20.54 -1.14 -3.30
C LYS A 87 -21.68 -1.30 -4.32
N ALA A 88 -22.67 -2.16 -4.06
CA ALA A 88 -23.81 -2.36 -4.95
C ALA A 88 -24.93 -1.31 -4.78
N GLU A 89 -24.97 -0.61 -3.65
CA GLU A 89 -25.98 0.43 -3.35
C GLU A 89 -25.40 1.84 -3.25
N ALA A 90 -24.07 1.97 -3.12
CA ALA A 90 -23.36 3.24 -3.06
C ALA A 90 -23.44 4.05 -4.36
N VAL A 91 -23.35 5.38 -4.23
CA VAL A 91 -23.18 6.28 -5.37
C VAL A 91 -21.71 6.23 -5.81
N ILE A 92 -21.49 5.98 -7.10
CA ILE A 92 -20.14 5.68 -7.63
C ILE A 92 -19.62 6.87 -8.43
N GLY A 93 -18.44 7.36 -8.07
CA GLY A 93 -17.73 8.44 -8.78
C GLY A 93 -16.37 7.99 -9.30
N ALA A 94 -16.10 8.23 -10.57
CA ALA A 94 -14.80 7.98 -11.21
C ALA A 94 -14.05 9.28 -11.47
N ASP A 95 -12.74 9.30 -11.21
CA ASP A 95 -11.89 10.43 -11.59
C ASP A 95 -11.44 10.36 -13.06
N ASN A 96 -10.65 11.35 -13.48
CA ASN A 96 -10.07 11.40 -14.83
C ASN A 96 -8.93 10.40 -15.06
N GLN A 97 -8.45 9.72 -14.02
CA GLN A 97 -7.46 8.64 -14.09
C GLN A 97 -8.13 7.26 -14.17
N GLY A 98 -9.45 7.20 -14.03
CA GLY A 98 -10.24 5.97 -14.04
C GLY A 98 -10.34 5.27 -12.68
N LYS A 99 -9.85 5.89 -11.60
CA LYS A 99 -10.00 5.36 -10.24
C LYS A 99 -11.38 5.73 -9.69
N VAL A 100 -11.98 4.78 -8.99
CA VAL A 100 -13.35 4.83 -8.49
C VAL A 100 -13.39 5.05 -6.99
N TYR A 101 -14.41 5.76 -6.55
CA TYR A 101 -14.75 6.07 -5.17
C TYR A 101 -16.25 5.80 -4.97
N TYR A 102 -16.61 5.36 -3.77
CA TYR A 102 -17.98 5.01 -3.39
C TYR A 102 -18.45 5.96 -2.30
N PHE A 103 -19.70 6.39 -2.37
CA PHE A 103 -20.29 7.36 -1.47
C PHE A 103 -21.65 6.90 -0.98
N GLU A 104 -22.01 7.24 0.26
CA GLU A 104 -23.36 6.96 0.80
C GLU A 104 -24.44 7.78 0.08
N SER A 105 -24.05 8.90 -0.54
CA SER A 105 -24.97 9.83 -1.20
C SER A 105 -24.27 10.65 -2.29
N SER A 106 -25.04 11.14 -3.27
CA SER A 106 -24.55 12.06 -4.30
C SER A 106 -24.01 13.36 -3.70
N ALA A 107 -24.55 13.81 -2.57
CA ALA A 107 -24.08 14.98 -1.85
C ALA A 107 -22.66 14.83 -1.29
N ASN A 108 -22.17 13.61 -1.07
CA ASN A 108 -20.78 13.37 -0.70
C ASN A 108 -19.87 13.32 -1.94
N LEU A 109 -20.32 12.71 -3.04
CA LEU A 109 -19.63 12.77 -4.33
C LEU A 109 -19.39 14.22 -4.79
N ASP A 110 -20.39 15.10 -4.66
CA ASP A 110 -20.29 16.52 -5.02
C ASP A 110 -19.35 17.33 -4.08
N LYS A 111 -19.18 16.89 -2.82
CA LYS A 111 -18.24 17.50 -1.87
C LYS A 111 -16.82 17.01 -2.06
N TYR A 112 -16.64 15.76 -2.50
CA TYR A 112 -15.33 15.15 -2.65
C TYR A 112 -14.60 15.72 -3.86
N LYS A 113 -13.51 16.44 -3.60
CA LYS A 113 -12.59 16.91 -4.63
C LYS A 113 -11.36 16.03 -4.60
N VAL A 114 -11.08 15.37 -5.72
CA VAL A 114 -9.78 14.70 -5.89
C VAL A 114 -8.73 15.80 -5.99
N ALA A 115 -7.90 15.93 -4.94
CA ALA A 115 -6.69 16.73 -5.00
C ALA A 115 -5.77 16.13 -6.07
N ALA A 116 -5.24 16.96 -6.96
CA ALA A 116 -4.47 16.50 -8.10
C ALA A 116 -3.11 15.93 -7.64
N ALA A 117 -3.08 14.61 -7.46
CA ALA A 117 -1.90 13.75 -7.35
C ALA A 117 -0.81 14.19 -6.36
N ASP A 118 -1.01 13.88 -5.08
CA ASP A 118 0.11 13.42 -4.24
C ASP A 118 0.20 11.88 -4.35
N ASN A 119 1.30 11.39 -4.94
CA ASN A 119 1.62 9.97 -4.94
C ASN A 119 2.05 9.54 -3.52
N HIS A 120 1.11 9.09 -2.69
CA HIS A 120 1.42 8.27 -1.53
C HIS A 120 0.32 7.23 -1.26
N ASP A 121 0.66 5.98 -1.59
CA ASP A 121 0.70 4.87 -0.63
C ASP A 121 -0.60 4.18 -0.14
N HIS A 122 -0.48 2.85 -0.05
CA HIS A 122 -1.21 1.87 0.76
C HIS A 122 -2.70 2.13 1.13
N MET A 123 -3.58 1.32 0.54
CA MET A 123 -4.81 0.87 1.21
C MET A 123 -4.56 -0.49 1.88
N MET A 124 -4.23 -0.44 3.17
CA MET A 124 -4.50 -1.52 4.14
C MET A 124 -5.80 -1.17 4.86
N ASP A 125 -6.71 -2.13 5.02
CA ASP A 125 -7.90 -1.98 5.85
C ASP A 125 -7.92 -3.09 6.93
N GLY A 126 -8.32 -2.73 8.16
CA GLY A 126 -8.34 -3.61 9.35
C GLY A 126 -9.65 -4.42 9.47
N HIS A 127 -10.04 -5.03 10.60
CA HIS A 127 -9.55 -5.13 11.99
C HIS A 127 -10.18 -6.43 12.59
N GLU A 128 -9.85 -7.04 13.73
CA GLU A 128 -9.06 -6.73 14.94
C GLU A 128 -8.14 -7.94 15.29
N GLY A 129 -7.29 -8.00 16.33
CA GLY A 129 -6.81 -7.00 17.30
C GLY A 129 -6.36 -7.67 18.60
N MET A 130 -5.44 -7.04 19.36
CA MET A 130 -5.23 -7.20 20.81
C MET A 130 -4.31 -6.05 21.29
N MET A 131 -4.62 -5.49 22.46
CA MET A 131 -3.77 -4.49 23.11
C MET A 131 -2.58 -5.19 23.78
N HIS A 132 -1.40 -4.57 23.84
CA HIS A 132 -0.55 -4.60 25.04
C HIS A 132 0.63 -3.60 24.99
N ASP A 133 0.81 -2.96 26.13
CA ASP A 133 1.97 -2.31 26.75
C ASP A 133 3.13 -1.65 25.99
N LYS A 134 3.49 -0.50 26.58
CA LYS A 134 4.40 0.54 26.15
C LYS A 134 5.82 0.33 26.72
N MET A 135 6.79 0.00 25.87
CA MET A 135 8.24 0.10 26.14
C MET A 135 8.94 0.54 24.84
N MET A 136 9.41 1.79 24.69
CA MET A 136 10.72 2.34 25.13
C MET A 136 11.94 1.82 24.33
N HIS A 137 12.49 2.73 23.50
CA HIS A 137 13.82 2.75 22.87
C HIS A 137 14.31 1.57 22.00
N SER A 138 14.48 1.84 20.69
CA SER A 138 15.83 2.11 20.16
C SER A 138 15.74 2.87 18.82
N GLU A 139 16.21 4.12 18.79
CA GLU A 139 16.36 4.90 17.55
C GLU A 139 17.67 4.52 16.87
N HIS A 140 17.63 3.69 15.83
CA HIS A 140 18.71 3.56 14.84
C HIS A 140 18.21 2.94 13.52
N ASP A 141 18.09 3.77 12.48
CA ASP A 141 18.12 3.41 11.04
C ASP A 141 17.25 2.23 10.50
N THR A 142 16.09 1.94 11.10
CA THR A 142 15.16 0.90 10.59
C THR A 142 14.18 1.40 9.52
N SER A 143 14.29 2.64 9.03
CA SER A 143 13.29 3.26 8.13
C SER A 143 13.30 2.76 6.68
N GLU A 144 14.31 1.99 6.25
CA GLU A 144 14.46 1.50 4.87
C GLU A 144 14.55 -0.03 4.77
N LEU A 145 14.23 -0.75 5.84
CA LEU A 145 14.36 -2.20 5.90
C LEU A 145 13.00 -2.87 5.72
N THR A 146 12.88 -3.72 4.69
CA THR A 146 11.67 -4.52 4.49
C THR A 146 11.78 -5.84 5.24
N GLU A 147 10.86 -6.09 6.15
CA GLU A 147 10.80 -7.31 6.95
C GLU A 147 10.29 -8.51 6.14
N GLY A 148 10.91 -9.67 6.36
CA GLY A 148 10.41 -10.98 5.94
C GLY A 148 10.60 -12.02 7.04
N THR A 149 9.78 -13.07 7.01
CA THR A 149 9.91 -14.23 7.88
C THR A 149 9.94 -15.51 7.04
N GLY A 150 10.70 -16.51 7.47
CA GLY A 150 10.82 -17.76 6.74
C GLY A 150 11.53 -18.87 7.49
N THR A 151 11.56 -20.04 6.88
CA THR A 151 12.34 -21.19 7.37
C THR A 151 13.62 -21.30 6.55
N LEU A 152 14.76 -21.43 7.23
CA LEU A 152 16.06 -21.50 6.58
C LEU A 152 16.37 -22.93 6.10
N ASN A 153 16.66 -23.08 4.81
CA ASN A 153 16.90 -24.38 4.16
C ASN A 153 18.37 -24.74 3.99
N ALA A 154 19.23 -23.73 3.81
CA ALA A 154 20.68 -23.87 3.68
C ALA A 154 21.38 -22.54 3.96
N ILE A 155 22.58 -22.60 4.54
CA ILE A 155 23.50 -21.46 4.75
C ILE A 155 24.68 -21.64 3.81
N SER A 156 25.14 -20.56 3.20
CA SER A 156 26.40 -20.44 2.44
C SER A 156 27.09 -19.13 2.81
N ASP A 157 28.38 -19.00 2.52
CA ASP A 157 29.25 -17.91 3.03
C ASP A 157 28.72 -16.48 2.79
N ASN A 158 27.91 -16.25 1.74
CA ASN A 158 27.34 -14.94 1.42
C ASN A 158 25.84 -14.98 1.06
N LYS A 159 25.16 -16.11 1.27
CA LYS A 159 23.76 -16.34 0.86
C LYS A 159 23.09 -17.34 1.78
N VAL A 160 21.80 -17.15 2.02
CA VAL A 160 20.93 -18.14 2.66
C VAL A 160 19.82 -18.55 1.70
N ASN A 161 19.55 -19.86 1.62
CA ASN A 161 18.34 -20.34 0.97
C ASN A 161 17.21 -20.34 2.01
N VAL A 162 16.16 -19.57 1.77
CA VAL A 162 15.04 -19.41 2.71
C VAL A 162 13.73 -19.66 1.98
N THR A 163 12.86 -20.47 2.57
CA THR A 163 11.44 -20.50 2.23
C THR A 163 10.77 -19.42 3.06
N HIS A 164 10.52 -18.26 2.46
CA HIS A 164 9.91 -17.13 3.14
C HIS A 164 8.40 -17.08 2.86
N GLY A 165 7.65 -16.57 3.84
CA GLY A 165 6.24 -16.23 3.67
C GLY A 165 6.05 -15.05 2.70
N PRO A 166 4.80 -14.65 2.42
CA PRO A 166 4.55 -13.48 1.59
C PRO A 166 5.17 -12.22 2.22
N ILE A 167 5.80 -11.39 1.39
CA ILE A 167 6.34 -10.08 1.78
C ILE A 167 5.57 -9.01 0.99
N PRO A 168 4.44 -8.49 1.52
CA PRO A 168 3.54 -7.60 0.77
C PRO A 168 4.23 -6.33 0.27
N ALA A 169 5.14 -5.77 1.07
CA ALA A 169 5.90 -4.56 0.72
C ALA A 169 6.82 -4.72 -0.52
N LEU A 170 7.24 -5.95 -0.85
CA LEU A 170 7.98 -6.25 -2.09
C LEU A 170 7.10 -6.90 -3.17
N GLN A 171 5.82 -7.13 -2.86
CA GLN A 171 4.90 -7.95 -3.65
C GLN A 171 5.40 -9.38 -3.90
N TRP A 172 6.28 -9.90 -3.03
CA TRP A 172 6.81 -11.26 -3.16
C TRP A 172 5.81 -12.26 -2.54
N PRO A 173 5.39 -13.31 -3.27
CA PRO A 173 4.59 -14.38 -2.71
C PRO A 173 5.42 -15.23 -1.73
N GLU A 174 4.79 -16.19 -1.06
CA GLU A 174 5.53 -17.28 -0.42
C GLU A 174 6.37 -18.01 -1.48
N MET A 175 7.69 -18.01 -1.31
CA MET A 175 8.61 -18.69 -2.24
C MET A 175 9.92 -19.10 -1.57
N THR A 176 10.66 -19.97 -2.25
CA THR A 176 11.97 -20.45 -1.81
C THR A 176 13.04 -19.91 -2.73
N MET A 177 13.99 -19.14 -2.21
CA MET A 177 15.05 -18.54 -3.00
C MET A 177 16.34 -18.33 -2.19
N ASP A 178 17.44 -18.13 -2.92
CA ASP A 178 18.71 -17.70 -2.34
C ASP A 178 18.72 -16.17 -2.19
N ILE A 179 18.82 -15.68 -0.95
CA ILE A 179 18.93 -14.25 -0.65
C ILE A 179 20.37 -13.95 -0.21
N PRO A 180 21.07 -12.98 -0.81
CA PRO A 180 22.39 -12.59 -0.37
C PRO A 180 22.34 -11.94 1.02
N VAL A 181 23.39 -12.19 1.80
CA VAL A 181 23.56 -11.70 3.16
C VAL A 181 24.68 -10.69 3.19
N SER A 182 24.49 -9.60 3.94
CA SER A 182 25.50 -8.56 4.14
C SER A 182 26.63 -9.07 5.03
N GLU A 183 27.87 -8.66 4.77
CA GLU A 183 29.05 -9.07 5.57
C GLU A 183 28.96 -8.66 7.04
N SER A 184 28.04 -7.75 7.39
CA SER A 184 27.74 -7.32 8.77
C SER A 184 26.80 -8.26 9.54
N VAL A 185 26.25 -9.30 8.91
CA VAL A 185 25.31 -10.25 9.55
C VAL A 185 26.07 -11.51 9.96
N ASP A 186 26.08 -11.80 11.26
CA ASP A 186 26.61 -13.05 11.79
C ASP A 186 25.63 -14.21 11.52
N LEU A 187 26.07 -15.20 10.74
CA LEU A 187 25.32 -16.40 10.43
C LEU A 187 25.64 -17.59 11.35
N SER A 188 26.61 -17.45 12.28
CA SER A 188 27.10 -18.57 13.11
C SER A 188 26.08 -19.10 14.12
N GLY A 189 25.08 -18.30 14.48
CA GLY A 189 23.98 -18.66 15.39
C GLY A 189 22.74 -19.26 14.72
N PHE A 190 22.81 -19.62 13.44
CA PHE A 190 21.69 -20.16 12.68
C PHE A 190 21.97 -21.55 12.12
N GLU A 191 20.95 -22.40 12.11
CA GLU A 191 21.00 -23.75 11.56
C GLU A 191 19.91 -23.98 10.51
N LYS A 192 20.06 -25.04 9.72
CA LYS A 192 19.02 -25.49 8.81
C LYS A 192 17.77 -25.91 9.59
N GLY A 193 16.63 -25.32 9.24
CA GLY A 193 15.34 -25.54 9.87
C GLY A 193 14.94 -24.46 10.87
N ASP A 194 15.80 -23.47 11.16
CA ASP A 194 15.43 -22.33 11.98
C ASP A 194 14.33 -21.49 11.32
N ASN A 195 13.37 -21.04 12.13
CA ASN A 195 12.45 -19.99 11.76
C ASN A 195 13.14 -18.66 12.03
N VAL A 196 13.30 -17.85 10.98
CA VAL A 196 14.12 -16.65 11.00
C VAL A 196 13.29 -15.44 10.59
N ARG A 197 13.53 -14.31 11.26
CA ARG A 197 13.04 -12.99 10.88
C ARG A 197 14.22 -12.25 10.27
N PHE A 198 14.07 -11.72 9.07
CA PHE A 198 15.15 -11.08 8.33
C PHE A 198 14.69 -9.76 7.74
N PHE A 199 15.65 -8.86 7.55
CA PHE A 199 15.42 -7.48 7.12
C PHE A 199 16.20 -7.22 5.84
N LEU A 200 15.46 -7.01 4.75
CA LEU A 200 15.96 -6.78 3.40
C LEU A 200 16.19 -5.29 3.14
N LYS A 201 17.31 -4.96 2.50
CA LYS A 201 17.55 -3.65 1.89
C LYS A 201 17.86 -3.81 0.40
N LEU A 202 17.29 -2.95 -0.42
CA LEU A 202 17.62 -2.87 -1.84
C LEU A 202 18.99 -2.19 -2.02
N LYS A 203 19.99 -2.94 -2.50
CA LYS A 203 21.33 -2.46 -2.86
C LYS A 203 21.67 -2.93 -4.27
N ASP A 204 22.10 -2.02 -5.14
CA ASP A 204 22.52 -2.33 -6.52
C ASP A 204 21.52 -3.23 -7.27
N GLN A 205 20.23 -2.87 -7.19
CA GLN A 205 19.08 -3.59 -7.78
C GLN A 205 18.81 -5.00 -7.20
N THR A 206 19.47 -5.41 -6.12
CA THR A 206 19.30 -6.71 -5.44
C THR A 206 18.89 -6.51 -3.99
N TYR A 207 18.02 -7.37 -3.45
CA TYR A 207 17.69 -7.34 -2.02
C TYR A 207 18.71 -8.13 -1.22
N VAL A 208 19.31 -7.50 -0.21
CA VAL A 208 20.34 -8.07 0.68
C VAL A 208 19.81 -8.09 2.11
N ILE A 209 20.04 -9.17 2.85
CA ILE A 209 19.74 -9.27 4.28
C ILE A 209 20.77 -8.44 5.05
N GLU A 210 20.32 -7.33 5.66
CA GLU A 210 21.13 -6.44 6.50
C GLU A 210 21.05 -6.80 7.99
N LYS A 211 19.98 -7.49 8.41
CA LYS A 211 19.79 -7.98 9.78
C LYS A 211 18.99 -9.28 9.76
N MET A 212 19.34 -10.20 10.65
CA MET A 212 18.68 -11.50 10.79
C MET A 212 18.56 -11.86 12.27
N GLU A 213 17.41 -12.40 12.67
CA GLU A 213 17.03 -12.71 14.04
C GLU A 213 16.45 -14.14 14.08
N ASN A 214 16.82 -14.94 15.07
CA ASN A 214 16.22 -16.27 15.24
C ASN A 214 14.86 -16.14 15.92
N ASN A 215 13.80 -16.56 15.24
CA ASN A 215 12.42 -16.53 15.72
C ASN A 215 11.98 -17.89 16.31
N ASN A 216 12.89 -18.85 16.47
CA ASN A 216 12.71 -19.96 17.41
C ASN A 216 12.76 -19.40 18.84
N ALA A 217 11.62 -18.90 19.32
CA ALA A 217 11.41 -18.48 20.70
C ALA A 217 11.52 -19.67 21.67
N LYS A 218 12.75 -20.08 21.98
CA LYS A 218 13.06 -20.55 23.33
C LYS A 218 13.09 -19.31 24.23
N PRO A 219 12.50 -19.37 25.44
CA PRO A 219 12.75 -18.35 26.44
C PRO A 219 14.26 -18.19 26.61
N GLN A 220 14.70 -16.94 26.71
CA GLN A 220 16.08 -16.64 27.11
C GLN A 220 16.24 -17.15 28.56
N GLU A 221 16.81 -18.35 28.72
CA GLU A 221 17.30 -18.77 30.03
C GLU A 221 18.53 -17.92 30.33
N ASP A 222 18.33 -16.93 31.19
CA ASP A 222 19.36 -16.02 31.70
C ASP A 222 20.35 -16.77 32.60
N GLY A 223 21.12 -17.68 32.02
CA GLY A 223 22.18 -18.46 32.65
C GLY A 223 23.38 -17.59 33.01
N HIS A 224 23.19 -16.62 33.90
CA HIS A 224 24.26 -15.87 34.54
C HIS A 224 24.97 -16.74 35.59
N ASP A 225 25.72 -17.74 35.11
CA ASP A 225 26.76 -18.38 35.92
C ASP A 225 28.07 -17.59 35.80
N HIS A 226 28.32 -16.75 36.80
CA HIS A 226 29.62 -16.13 37.05
C HIS A 226 30.06 -16.37 38.50
N GLN A 227 30.37 -17.62 38.79
CA GLN A 227 31.16 -18.00 39.95
C GLN A 227 32.68 -17.94 39.62
N HIS A 228 33.39 -16.95 40.17
CA HIS A 228 34.72 -17.10 40.82
C HIS A 228 35.14 -15.81 41.54
#